data_AF-A0A076H1N4-F1
#
_entry.id   AF-A0A076H1N4-F1
#
_cell.length_a   1.000
_cell.length_b   1.000
_cell.length_c   1.000
_cell.angle_alpha   90.00
_cell.angle_beta   90.00
_cell.angle_gamma   90.00
#
_symmetry.space_group_name_H-M   'P 1'
#
loop_
_entity.id
_entity.type
_entity.pdbx_description
1 polymer ?
#
loop_
_entity_poly.entity_id
_entity_poly.type
_entity_poly.pdbx_seq_one_letter_code
_entity_poly.pdbx_strand_id
1 'polypeptide(L)' 'MTEESLLALFLLNELVSALRANDPDTFKRWLCGGVEDLGTPAVEELLLNWLASFLTEKERDRLVEWHLG' A
#
# COMPACT_ATOMS: atom_id res chain seq x y z
N MET A 1 16.25 14.18 2.57
CA MET A 1 15.48 12.96 2.90
C MET A 1 14.78 13.26 4.22
N THR A 2 13.46 13.46 4.19
CA THR A 2 12.65 13.82 5.36
C THR A 2 12.16 12.55 6.07
N GLU A 3 11.78 12.67 7.34
CA GLU A 3 11.20 11.57 8.13
C GLU A 3 9.95 10.97 7.45
N GLU A 4 9.12 11.83 6.88
CA GLU A 4 7.93 11.47 6.10
C GLU A 4 8.28 10.63 4.86
N SER A 5 9.43 10.88 4.21
CA SER A 5 9.89 10.08 3.07
C SER A 5 10.26 8.65 3.49
N LEU A 6 10.80 8.48 4.69
CA LEU A 6 11.16 7.15 5.22
C LEU A 6 9.93 6.36 5.64
N LEU A 7 8.97 7.02 6.28
CA LEU A 7 7.68 6.43 6.64
C LEU A 7 6.88 6.01 5.39
N ALA A 8 6.89 6.83 4.34
CA ALA A 8 6.28 6.48 3.06
C ALA A 8 6.93 5.24 2.43
N LEU A 9 8.26 5.17 2.38
CA LEU A 9 8.96 3.99 1.85
C LEU A 9 8.71 2.73 2.68
N PHE A 10 8.68 2.87 4.02
CA PHE A 10 8.35 1.77 4.93
C PHE A 10 6.92 1.26 4.68
N LEU A 11 5.95 2.16 4.64
CA LEU A 11 4.55 1.82 4.33
C LEU A 11 4.42 1.12 2.99
N LEU A 12 5.10 1.62 1.94
CA LEU A 12 5.10 0.99 0.62
C LEU A 12 5.62 -0.46 0.67
N ASN A 13 6.72 -0.69 1.40
CA ASN A 13 7.29 -2.04 1.56
C ASN A 13 6.30 -2.98 2.25
N GLU A 14 5.68 -2.54 3.34
CA GLU A 14 4.73 -3.35 4.10
C GLU A 14 3.46 -3.68 3.30
N LEU A 15 2.93 -2.71 2.56
CA LEU A 15 1.78 -2.93 1.65
C LEU A 15 2.10 -3.97 0.57
N VAL A 16 3.28 -3.86 -0.07
CA VAL A 16 3.71 -4.84 -1.08
C VAL A 16 3.93 -6.22 -0.45
N SER A 17 4.49 -6.28 0.75
CA SER A 17 4.71 -7.53 1.48
C SER A 17 3.40 -8.25 1.78
N ALA A 18 2.41 -7.54 2.33
CA ALA A 18 1.08 -8.07 2.61
C ALA A 18 0.35 -8.54 1.33
N LEU A 19 0.48 -7.77 0.24
CA LEU A 19 -0.08 -8.14 -1.07
C LEU A 19 0.53 -9.44 -1.62
N ARG A 20 1.84 -9.60 -1.49
CA ARG A 20 2.54 -10.83 -1.92
C ARG A 20 2.18 -12.02 -1.06
N ALA A 21 2.03 -11.82 0.24
CA ALA A 21 1.54 -12.81 1.20
C ALA A 21 0.06 -13.19 0.99
N ASN A 22 -0.67 -12.45 0.15
CA ASN A 22 -2.10 -12.59 -0.05
C ASN A 22 -2.89 -12.42 1.26
N ASP A 23 -2.48 -11.45 2.07
CA ASP A 23 -3.07 -11.17 3.39
C ASP A 23 -3.81 -9.81 3.39
N PRO A 24 -5.11 -9.79 3.05
CA PRO A 24 -5.88 -8.55 2.92
C PRO A 24 -6.09 -7.82 4.25
N ASP A 25 -6.14 -8.54 5.37
CA ASP A 25 -6.34 -7.93 6.70
C ASP A 25 -5.12 -7.12 7.12
N THR A 26 -3.93 -7.69 6.95
CA THR A 26 -2.67 -6.98 7.20
C THR A 26 -2.49 -5.83 6.23
N PHE A 27 -2.86 -5.98 4.96
CA PHE A 27 -2.84 -4.89 4.00
C PHE A 27 -3.73 -3.71 4.43
N LYS A 28 -4.98 -3.98 4.82
CA LYS A 28 -5.91 -2.95 5.33
C LYS A 28 -5.39 -2.28 6.59
N ARG A 29 -4.78 -3.05 7.51
CA ARG A 29 -4.20 -2.52 8.75
C ARG A 29 -3.06 -1.54 8.47
N TRP A 30 -2.15 -1.88 7.56
CA TRP A 30 -1.08 -0.97 7.14
C TRP A 30 -1.63 0.26 6.44
N LEU A 31 -2.65 0.11 5.60
CA LEU A 31 -3.29 1.23 4.91
C LEU A 31 -3.87 2.24 5.92
N CYS A 32 -4.60 1.75 6.93
CA CYS A 32 -5.15 2.58 8.00
C CYS A 32 -4.05 3.30 8.79
N GLY A 33 -3.02 2.57 9.25
CA GLY A 33 -1.90 3.17 9.98
C GLY A 33 -1.16 4.22 9.15
N GLY A 34 -0.95 3.95 7.87
CA GLY A 34 -0.34 4.91 6.94
C GLY A 34 -1.15 6.19 6.80
N VAL A 35 -2.49 6.11 6.79
CA VAL A 35 -3.38 7.28 6.75
C VAL A 35 -3.29 8.07 8.06
N GLU A 36 -3.15 7.40 9.20
CA GLU A 36 -2.96 8.06 10.50
C GLU A 36 -1.60 8.78 10.60
N ASP A 37 -0.53 8.17 10.09
CA ASP A 37 0.83 8.71 10.18
C ASP A 37 1.14 9.79 9.13
N LEU A 38 0.68 9.60 7.88
CA LEU A 38 1.04 10.44 6.73
C LEU A 38 -0.13 11.28 6.20
N GLY A 39 -1.36 10.94 6.58
CA GLY A 39 -2.58 11.52 6.03
C GLY A 39 -3.04 10.86 4.73
N THR A 40 -4.36 10.91 4.51
CA THR A 40 -5.00 10.40 3.29
C THR A 40 -4.34 10.85 1.98
N PRO A 41 -4.07 12.16 1.73
CA PRO A 41 -3.54 12.58 0.43
C PRO A 41 -2.16 11.97 0.12
N ALA A 42 -1.30 11.83 1.13
CA ALA A 42 0.02 11.24 0.95
C ALA A 42 -0.08 9.74 0.64
N VAL A 43 -0.98 9.02 1.31
CA VAL A 43 -1.22 7.60 1.05
C VAL A 43 -1.85 7.39 -0.33
N GLU A 44 -2.79 8.22 -0.75
CA GLU A 44 -3.38 8.14 -2.10
C GLU A 44 -2.32 8.35 -3.19
N GLU A 45 -1.46 9.36 -3.07
CA GLU A 45 -0.35 9.55 -4.01
C GLU A 45 0.61 8.35 -4.00
N LEU A 46 0.90 7.78 -2.83
CA LEU A 46 1.74 6.59 -2.72
C LEU A 46 1.14 5.38 -3.43
N LEU A 47 -0.15 5.13 -3.26
CA LEU A 47 -0.84 4.02 -3.91
C LEU A 47 -0.95 4.21 -5.43
N LEU A 48 -1.33 5.41 -5.88
CA LEU A 48 -1.58 5.69 -7.29
C LEU A 48 -0.30 5.84 -8.11
N ASN A 49 0.71 6.52 -7.58
CA ASN A 49 1.93 6.83 -8.33
C ASN A 49 3.01 5.76 -8.16
N TRP A 50 3.16 5.23 -6.94
CA TRP A 50 4.23 4.29 -6.63
C TRP A 50 3.74 2.85 -6.69
N LEU A 51 2.76 2.47 -5.86
CA LEU A 51 2.31 1.08 -5.78
C LEU A 51 1.89 0.57 -7.17
N ALA A 52 1.02 1.28 -7.87
CA ALA A 52 0.56 0.90 -9.21
C ALA A 52 1.71 0.68 -10.24
N SER A 53 2.84 1.39 -10.08
CA SER A 53 4.03 1.24 -10.94
C SER A 53 4.88 0.02 -10.59
N PHE A 54 4.81 -0.47 -9.36
CA PHE A 54 5.58 -1.64 -8.89
C PHE A 54 4.83 -2.96 -9.01
N LEU A 55 3.50 -2.93 -9.15
CA LEU A 55 2.69 -4.15 -9.20
C LEU A 55 2.77 -4.84 -10.56
N THR A 56 2.99 -6.14 -10.50
CA THR A 56 2.74 -7.04 -11.63
C THR A 56 1.24 -7.18 -11.89
N GLU A 57 0.86 -7.65 -13.08
CA GLU A 57 -0.54 -7.89 -13.43
C GLU A 57 -1.25 -8.78 -12.41
N LYS A 58 -0.60 -9.87 -11.98
CA LYS A 58 -1.12 -10.78 -10.94
C LYS A 58 -1.37 -10.10 -9.59
N GLU A 59 -0.50 -9.18 -9.18
CA GLU A 59 -0.67 -8.45 -7.92
C GLU A 59 -1.82 -7.43 -8.04
N ARG A 60 -2.03 -6.82 -9.22
CA ARG A 60 -3.20 -5.97 -9.48
C ARG A 60 -4.50 -6.77 -9.50
N ASP A 61 -4.53 -7.93 -10.14
CA ASP A 61 -5.70 -8.82 -10.14
C ASP A 61 -6.12 -9.18 -8.71
N ARG A 62 -5.15 -9.50 -7.83
CA ARG A 62 -5.44 -9.75 -6.41
C ARG A 62 -6.06 -8.56 -5.68
N LEU A 63 -5.58 -7.34 -5.94
CA LEU A 63 -6.21 -6.15 -5.36
C LEU A 63 -7.65 -5.97 -5.83
N VAL A 64 -7.92 -6.26 -7.11
CA VAL A 64 -9.27 -6.23 -7.66
C VAL A 64 -10.13 -7.33 -7.02
N GLU A 65 -9.61 -8.54 -6.86
CA GLU A 65 -10.30 -9.63 -6.15
C GLU A 65 -10.66 -9.24 -4.71
N TRP A 66 -9.74 -8.60 -3.98
CA TRP A 66 -10.01 -8.11 -2.62
C TRP A 66 -11.05 -6.99 -2.55
N HIS A 67 -11.24 -6.24 -3.63
CA HIS A 67 -12.28 -5.21 -3.71
C HIS A 67 -13.65 -5.79 -4.08
N LEU A 68 -13.67 -6.95 -4.74
CA LEU A 68 -14.89 -7.62 -5.21
C LEU A 68 -15.41 -8.69 -4.24
N GLY A 69 -14.60 -9.10 -3.25
CA GLY A 69 -14.97 -10.04 -2.17
C GLY A 69 -15.54 -9.36 -0.94
#